data_AF-A0A7C4N9C7-F1
#
_entry.id   AF-A0A7C4N9C7-F1
#
_cell.length_a   1.000
_cell.length_b   1.000
_cell.length_c   1.000
_cell.angle_alpha   90.00
_cell.angle_beta   90.00
_cell.angle_gamma   90.00
#
_symmetry.space_group_name_H-M   'P 1'
#
loop_
_entity.id
_entity.type
_entity.pdbx_description
1 polymer ?
#
loop_
_entity_poly.entity_id
_entity_poly.type
_entity_poly.pdbx_seq_one_letter_code
_entity_poly.pdbx_strand_id
1 'polypeptide(L)'
;MIRLSVWTVRSALLHLGVGFLIGALMLTQKGVPIDPNWLRLLPLHIELLLFGWTLQLGMGIAFWILPRFSREPRYGDMRLGWAAFALINFGVWCVGAGQWLNAPLSIILLGRAAEVLAVVCFARHAWPRVKATGP
;
A
#
# COMPACT_ATOMS: atom_id res chain seq x y z
N MET A 1 -7.85 18.45 -8.54
CA MET A 1 -7.30 17.07 -8.46
C MET A 1 -7.83 16.40 -7.20
N ILE A 2 -8.07 15.10 -7.23
CA ILE A 2 -8.53 14.37 -6.04
C ILE A 2 -7.37 14.31 -5.04
N ARG A 3 -7.50 14.97 -3.88
CA ARG A 3 -6.45 15.01 -2.85
C ARG A 3 -6.00 13.60 -2.43
N LEU A 4 -6.94 12.66 -2.32
CA LEU A 4 -6.68 11.25 -2.01
C LEU A 4 -5.62 10.64 -2.96
N SER A 5 -5.81 10.74 -4.28
CA SER A 5 -4.87 10.20 -5.27
C SER A 5 -3.45 10.76 -5.08
N VAL A 6 -3.32 12.07 -4.85
CA VAL A 6 -2.02 12.72 -4.62
C VAL A 6 -1.34 12.16 -3.37
N TRP A 7 -2.08 12.01 -2.27
CA TRP A 7 -1.53 11.44 -1.04
C TRP A 7 -1.15 9.97 -1.21
N THR A 8 -2.00 9.17 -1.86
CA THR A 8 -1.72 7.75 -2.10
C THR A 8 -0.47 7.56 -2.94
N VAL A 9 -0.30 8.33 -4.03
CA VAL A 9 0.89 8.28 -4.89
C VAL A 9 2.13 8.78 -4.16
N ARG A 10 2.05 9.89 -3.43
CA ARG A 10 3.19 10.40 -2.63
C ARG A 10 3.67 9.37 -1.61
N SER A 11 2.74 8.79 -0.85
CA SER A 11 3.08 7.73 0.09
C SER A 11 3.66 6.52 -0.62
N ALA A 12 3.16 6.12 -1.80
CA ALA A 12 3.73 5.00 -2.54
C ALA A 12 5.19 5.25 -2.98
N LEU A 13 5.51 6.48 -3.38
CA LEU A 13 6.88 6.89 -3.71
C LEU A 13 7.78 6.93 -2.47
N LEU A 14 7.25 7.32 -1.31
CA LEU A 14 7.99 7.22 -0.05
C LEU A 14 8.32 5.77 0.30
N HIS A 15 7.35 4.85 0.17
CA HIS A 15 7.58 3.42 0.40
C HIS A 15 8.60 2.84 -0.59
N LEU A 16 8.55 3.26 -1.86
CA LEU A 16 9.57 2.91 -2.86
C LEU A 16 10.96 3.40 -2.42
N GLY A 17 11.08 4.67 -2.01
CA GLY A 17 12.36 5.23 -1.58
C GLY A 17 12.95 4.48 -0.38
N VAL A 18 12.14 4.24 0.65
CA VAL A 18 12.58 3.51 1.86
C VAL A 18 12.89 2.04 1.53
N GLY A 19 12.02 1.37 0.78
CA GLY A 19 12.21 -0.02 0.37
C GLY A 19 13.47 -0.19 -0.49
N PHE A 20 13.73 0.74 -1.43
CA PHE A 20 14.93 0.75 -2.25
C PHE A 20 16.20 0.89 -1.41
N LEU A 21 16.22 1.82 -0.45
CA LEU A 21 17.37 2.01 0.45
C LEU A 21 17.65 0.76 1.30
N ILE A 22 16.60 0.12 1.82
CA ILE A 22 16.73 -1.15 2.56
C ILE A 22 17.27 -2.26 1.64
N GLY A 23 16.78 -2.35 0.41
CA GLY A 23 17.26 -3.32 -0.56
C GLY A 23 18.74 -3.12 -0.92
N ALA A 24 19.15 -1.87 -1.10
CA ALA A 24 20.55 -1.52 -1.32
C ALA A 24 21.43 -1.94 -0.13
N LEU A 25 21.00 -1.64 1.10
CA LEU A 25 21.70 -2.04 2.33
C LEU A 25 21.87 -3.57 2.40
N MET A 26 20.82 -4.33 2.12
CA MET A 26 20.86 -5.79 2.12
C MET A 26 21.78 -6.37 1.04
N LEU A 27 21.88 -5.72 -0.12
CA LEU A 27 22.80 -6.13 -1.18
C LEU A 27 24.25 -5.80 -0.84
N THR A 28 24.51 -4.65 -0.20
CA THR A 28 25.84 -4.31 0.31
C THR A 28 26.36 -5.39 1.25
N GLN A 29 25.50 -5.90 2.15
CA GLN A 29 25.85 -7.01 3.04
C GLN A 29 26.27 -8.29 2.30
N LYS A 30 25.70 -8.56 1.12
CA LYS A 30 26.06 -9.74 0.33
C LYS A 30 27.40 -9.57 -0.40
N GLY A 31 27.75 -8.35 -0.78
CA GLY A 31 29.03 -8.04 -1.43
C GLY A 31 30.19 -7.87 -0.44
N VAL A 32 29.90 -7.26 0.71
CA VAL A 32 30.84 -7.05 1.82
C VAL A 32 30.12 -7.45 3.10
N PRO A 33 30.44 -8.62 3.70
CA PRO A 33 29.75 -9.08 4.90
C PRO A 33 30.15 -8.24 6.12
N ILE A 34 29.31 -7.26 6.47
CA ILE A 34 29.45 -6.34 7.61
C ILE A 34 28.69 -6.89 8.84
N ASP A 35 27.37 -7.05 8.75
CA ASP A 35 26.52 -7.58 9.83
C ASP A 35 25.38 -8.48 9.28
N PRO A 36 25.31 -9.77 9.67
CA PRO A 36 24.25 -10.69 9.27
C PRO A 36 22.82 -10.21 9.57
N ASN A 37 22.64 -9.32 10.56
CA ASN A 37 21.32 -8.85 10.98
C ASN A 37 20.60 -8.01 9.91
N TRP A 38 21.30 -7.46 8.92
CA TRP A 38 20.67 -6.66 7.86
C TRP A 38 19.73 -7.50 6.99
N LEU A 39 19.95 -8.81 6.91
CA LEU A 39 19.04 -9.74 6.21
C LEU A 39 17.68 -9.88 6.91
N ARG A 40 17.57 -9.53 8.20
CA ARG A 40 16.29 -9.50 8.93
C ARG A 40 15.34 -8.40 8.43
N LEU A 41 15.85 -7.45 7.64
CA LEU A 41 15.02 -6.42 7.00
C LEU A 41 14.27 -6.93 5.77
N LEU A 42 14.55 -8.16 5.30
CA LEU A 42 13.90 -8.74 4.12
C LEU A 42 12.36 -8.68 4.18
N PRO A 43 11.68 -9.05 5.28
CA PRO A 43 10.22 -9.00 5.32
C PRO A 43 9.69 -7.56 5.20
N LEU A 44 10.34 -6.61 5.88
CA LEU A 44 10.02 -5.18 5.77
C LEU A 44 10.22 -4.66 4.34
N HIS A 45 11.32 -5.04 3.68
CA HIS A 45 11.59 -4.68 2.29
C HIS A 45 10.49 -5.17 1.33
N ILE A 46 10.07 -6.43 1.48
CA ILE A 46 9.03 -7.04 0.66
C ILE A 46 7.70 -6.29 0.85
N GLU A 47 7.30 -6.03 2.09
CA GLU A 47 6.05 -5.32 2.39
C GLU A 47 6.02 -3.89 1.83
N LEU A 48 7.11 -3.15 2.01
CA LEU A 48 7.24 -1.79 1.48
C LEU A 48 7.16 -1.76 -0.05
N LEU A 49 7.78 -2.70 -0.77
CA LEU A 49 7.81 -2.67 -2.24
C LEU A 49 6.55 -3.26 -2.89
N LEU A 50 6.00 -4.35 -2.37
CA LEU A 50 4.82 -5.00 -2.96
C LEU A 50 3.55 -4.24 -2.63
N PHE A 51 3.29 -4.01 -1.33
CA PHE A 51 2.03 -3.42 -0.88
C PHE A 51 2.13 -1.91 -0.75
N GLY A 52 3.18 -1.42 -0.07
CA GLY A 52 3.39 0.00 0.17
C GLY A 52 3.66 0.83 -1.08
N TRP A 53 4.36 0.27 -2.06
CA TRP A 53 4.65 0.91 -3.34
C TRP A 53 3.76 0.40 -4.47
N THR A 54 3.89 -0.85 -4.89
CA THR A 54 3.31 -1.32 -6.16
C THR A 54 1.79 -1.31 -6.13
N LEU A 55 1.18 -1.98 -5.14
CA LEU A 55 -0.27 -2.02 -4.98
C LEU A 55 -0.84 -0.63 -4.70
N GLN A 56 -0.21 0.12 -3.79
CA GLN A 56 -0.65 1.46 -3.42
C GLN A 56 -0.58 2.46 -4.58
N LEU A 57 0.47 2.42 -5.40
CA LEU A 57 0.57 3.22 -6.62
C LEU A 57 -0.56 2.89 -7.58
N GLY A 58 -0.83 1.60 -7.81
CA GLY A 58 -1.95 1.14 -8.63
C GLY A 58 -3.29 1.69 -8.14
N MET A 59 -3.56 1.61 -6.84
CA MET A 59 -4.77 2.21 -6.23
C MET A 59 -4.82 3.73 -6.41
N GLY A 60 -3.69 4.42 -6.18
CA GLY A 60 -3.59 5.88 -6.31
C GLY A 60 -3.88 6.37 -7.74
N ILE A 61 -3.35 5.67 -8.75
CA ILE A 61 -3.63 5.95 -10.16
C ILE A 61 -5.08 5.60 -10.50
N ALA A 62 -5.59 4.47 -10.03
CA ALA A 62 -6.96 4.04 -10.26
C ALA A 62 -7.98 5.08 -9.74
N PHE A 63 -7.76 5.67 -8.56
CA PHE A 63 -8.62 6.73 -8.05
C PHE A 63 -8.77 7.90 -9.02
N TRP A 64 -7.71 8.22 -9.76
CA TRP A 64 -7.66 9.33 -10.71
C TRP A 64 -8.17 8.98 -12.10
N ILE A 65 -7.76 7.84 -12.66
CA ILE A 65 -8.04 7.45 -14.05
C ILE A 65 -9.45 6.87 -14.25
N LEU A 66 -10.05 6.27 -13.22
CA LEU A 66 -11.39 5.68 -13.32
C LEU A 66 -12.43 6.74 -13.75
N PRO A 67 -13.42 6.36 -14.59
CA PRO A 67 -14.36 7.33 -15.15
C PRO A 67 -15.09 8.10 -14.05
N ARG A 68 -15.41 9.36 -14.38
CA ARG A 68 -16.18 10.27 -13.54
C ARG A 68 -17.58 10.31 -14.13
N PHE A 69 -18.55 9.67 -13.47
CA PHE A 69 -19.93 9.74 -13.95
C PHE A 69 -20.52 11.14 -13.72
N SER A 70 -21.46 11.51 -14.60
CA SER A 70 -22.15 12.81 -14.54
C SER A 70 -23.19 12.91 -13.42
N ARG A 71 -23.57 11.80 -12.77
CA ARG A 71 -24.46 11.77 -11.59
C ARG A 71 -23.67 11.73 -10.28
N GLU A 72 -24.16 12.43 -9.26
CA GLU A 72 -23.56 12.42 -7.93
C GLU A 72 -23.66 11.03 -7.27
N PRO A 73 -22.63 10.58 -6.51
CA PRO A 73 -21.36 11.25 -6.26
C PRO A 73 -20.34 11.04 -7.40
N ARG A 74 -19.82 12.14 -7.94
CA ARG A 74 -18.89 12.20 -9.10
C ARG A 74 -17.58 11.40 -8.94
N TYR A 75 -17.20 11.07 -7.70
CA TYR A 75 -15.95 10.38 -7.35
C TYR A 75 -16.18 9.07 -6.57
N GLY A 76 -17.41 8.60 -6.44
CA GLY A 76 -17.76 7.50 -5.53
C GLY A 76 -17.66 7.90 -4.05
N ASP A 77 -17.81 6.93 -3.14
CA ASP A 77 -17.71 7.18 -1.70
C ASP A 77 -16.25 7.43 -1.28
N MET A 78 -15.93 8.69 -1.01
CA MET A 78 -14.59 9.14 -0.61
C MET A 78 -14.16 8.54 0.74
N ARG A 79 -15.09 8.16 1.61
CA ARG A 79 -14.78 7.55 2.91
C ARG A 79 -14.10 6.19 2.73
N LEU A 80 -14.60 5.38 1.79
CA LEU A 80 -13.99 4.10 1.45
C LEU A 80 -12.60 4.27 0.83
N GLY A 81 -12.40 5.31 0.02
CA GLY A 81 -11.10 5.63 -0.56
C GLY A 81 -10.04 6.00 0.50
N TRP A 82 -10.39 6.88 1.44
CA TRP A 82 -9.50 7.21 2.57
C TRP A 82 -9.30 6.04 3.53
N ALA A 83 -10.34 5.24 3.79
CA ALA A 83 -10.21 4.03 4.59
C ALA A 83 -9.23 3.04 3.95
N ALA A 84 -9.33 2.80 2.64
CA ALA A 84 -8.38 1.95 1.92
C ALA A 84 -6.95 2.48 2.04
N PHE A 85 -6.74 3.79 1.89
CA PHE A 85 -5.43 4.42 2.06
C PHE A 85 -4.87 4.25 3.48
N ALA A 86 -5.68 4.51 4.52
CA ALA A 86 -5.24 4.36 5.90
C ALA A 86 -4.91 2.90 6.24
N LEU A 87 -5.79 1.97 5.84
CA LEU A 87 -5.65 0.54 6.11
C LEU A 87 -4.42 -0.07 5.43
N ILE A 88 -4.14 0.29 4.18
CA ILE A 88 -2.96 -0.27 3.48
C ILE A 88 -1.65 0.19 4.14
N ASN A 89 -1.54 1.48 4.50
CA ASN A 89 -0.33 2.00 5.15
C ASN A 89 -0.16 1.39 6.55
N PHE A 90 -1.25 1.29 7.30
CA PHE A 90 -1.23 0.63 8.61
C PHE A 90 -0.82 -0.83 8.51
N GLY A 91 -1.39 -1.59 7.57
CA GLY A 91 -1.08 -2.99 7.33
C GLY A 91 0.39 -3.23 7.01
N VAL A 92 0.93 -2.47 6.04
CA VAL A 92 2.33 -2.54 5.61
C VAL A 92 3.29 -2.36 6.79
N TRP A 93 3.03 -1.38 7.66
CA TRP A 93 3.89 -1.15 8.83
C TRP A 93 3.71 -2.23 9.90
N CYS A 94 2.48 -2.65 10.20
CA CYS A 94 2.22 -3.71 11.19
C CYS A 94 2.85 -5.04 10.79
N VAL A 95 2.78 -5.42 9.51
CA VAL A 95 3.39 -6.65 9.01
C VAL A 95 4.89 -6.48 8.87
N GLY A 96 5.35 -5.47 8.13
CA GLY A 96 6.75 -5.30 7.79
C GLY A 96 7.62 -5.05 9.03
N ALA A 97 7.25 -4.08 9.85
CA ALA A 97 7.99 -3.80 11.09
C ALA A 97 7.72 -4.86 12.15
N GLY A 98 6.51 -5.45 12.19
CA GLY A 98 6.19 -6.54 13.11
C GLY A 98 7.07 -7.76 12.89
N GLN A 99 7.25 -8.18 11.63
CA GLN A 99 8.14 -9.31 11.30
C GLN A 99 9.60 -8.98 11.56
N TRP A 100 10.05 -7.76 11.24
CA TRP A 100 11.42 -7.33 11.50
C TRP A 100 11.77 -7.31 13.01
N LEU A 101 10.84 -6.83 13.85
CA LEU A 101 11.02 -6.70 15.29
C LEU A 101 10.61 -7.95 16.08
N ASN A 102 10.22 -9.05 15.41
CA ASN A 102 9.66 -10.26 16.04
C ASN A 102 8.46 -9.94 16.96
N ALA A 103 7.59 -9.05 16.51
CA ALA A 103 6.36 -8.70 17.21
C ALA A 103 5.42 -9.91 17.36
N PRO A 104 4.49 -9.88 18.33
CA PRO A 104 3.49 -10.93 18.49
C PRO A 104 2.69 -11.18 17.21
N LEU A 105 2.33 -12.44 16.97
CA LEU A 105 1.55 -12.86 15.80
C LEU A 105 0.25 -12.07 15.64
N SER A 106 -0.37 -11.62 16.74
CA SER A 106 -1.57 -10.79 16.72
C SER A 106 -1.39 -9.47 15.95
N ILE A 107 -0.22 -8.83 16.04
CA ILE A 107 0.08 -7.58 15.32
C ILE A 107 0.21 -7.85 13.83
N ILE A 108 0.87 -8.95 13.47
CA ILE A 108 1.05 -9.36 12.07
C ILE A 108 -0.32 -9.71 11.45
N LEU A 109 -1.14 -10.49 12.17
CA LEU A 109 -2.49 -10.85 11.72
C LEU A 109 -3.39 -9.63 11.58
N LEU A 110 -3.30 -8.66 12.52
CA LEU A 110 -4.02 -7.40 12.42
C LEU A 110 -3.60 -6.62 11.18
N GLY A 111 -2.30 -6.56 10.88
CA GLY A 111 -1.78 -5.91 9.68
C GLY A 111 -2.28 -6.56 8.39
N ARG A 112 -2.24 -7.90 8.30
CA ARG A 112 -2.80 -8.65 7.16
C ARG A 112 -4.30 -8.44 7.00
N ALA A 113 -5.06 -8.44 8.10
CA ALA A 113 -6.48 -8.15 8.08
C ALA A 113 -6.73 -6.72 7.55
N ALA A 114 -5.91 -5.75 7.95
CA ALA A 114 -5.98 -4.39 7.45
C ALA A 114 -5.69 -4.30 5.95
N GLU A 115 -4.67 -4.99 5.43
CA GLU A 115 -4.38 -5.05 3.99
C GLU A 115 -5.55 -5.62 3.18
N VAL A 116 -6.14 -6.73 3.64
CA VAL A 116 -7.31 -7.33 2.99
C VAL A 116 -8.50 -6.38 3.01
N LEU A 117 -8.78 -5.75 4.16
CA LEU A 117 -9.85 -4.76 4.28
C LEU A 117 -9.59 -3.54 3.39
N ALA A 118 -8.33 -3.12 3.22
CA ALA A 118 -7.97 -2.03 2.32
C ALA A 118 -8.36 -2.36 0.88
N VAL A 119 -8.03 -3.57 0.40
CA VAL A 119 -8.39 -4.05 -0.93
C VAL A 119 -9.90 -4.14 -1.08
N VAL A 120 -10.63 -4.63 -0.08
CA VAL A 120 -12.10 -4.70 -0.10
C VAL A 120 -12.73 -3.31 -0.16
N CYS A 121 -12.25 -2.36 0.65
CA CYS A 121 -12.69 -0.96 0.62
C CYS A 121 -12.41 -0.32 -0.75
N PHE A 122 -11.22 -0.54 -1.30
CA PHE A 122 -10.84 -0.07 -2.63
C PHE A 122 -11.74 -0.67 -3.72
N ALA A 123 -11.96 -1.98 -3.70
CA ALA A 123 -12.82 -2.65 -4.67
C ALA A 123 -14.26 -2.14 -4.59
N ARG A 124 -14.84 -1.98 -3.39
CA ARG A 124 -16.17 -1.39 -3.21
C ARG A 124 -16.25 0.07 -3.69
N HIS A 125 -15.19 0.84 -3.52
CA HIS A 125 -15.09 2.21 -4.04
C HIS A 125 -14.99 2.24 -5.58
N ALA A 126 -14.18 1.35 -6.16
CA ALA A 126 -13.86 1.33 -7.59
C ALA A 126 -14.93 0.63 -8.44
N TRP A 127 -15.56 -0.43 -7.94
CA TRP A 127 -16.49 -1.27 -8.69
C TRP A 127 -17.66 -0.52 -9.33
N PRO A 128 -18.34 0.43 -8.65
CA PRO A 128 -19.39 1.22 -9.27
C PRO A 128 -18.88 2.01 -10.47
N ARG A 129 -17.61 2.45 -10.45
CA ARG A 129 -16.95 3.27 -11.47
C ARG A 129 -16.51 2.50 -12.72
N VAL A 130 -16.51 1.17 -12.67
CA VAL A 130 -16.11 0.30 -13.80
C VAL A 130 -17.33 -0.19 -14.61
N LYS A 131 -18.56 -0.02 -14.11
CA LYS A 131 -19.76 -0.48 -14.84
C LYS A 131 -19.87 0.18 -16.21
N ALA A 132 -20.16 -0.67 -17.20
CA ALA A 132 -20.15 -0.34 -18.61
C ALA A 132 -21.15 0.76 -18.98
N THR A 133 -20.71 1.65 -19.86
CA THR A 133 -21.57 2.40 -20.77
C THR A 133 -22.27 1.41 -21.70
N GLY A 134 -23.36 0.81 -21.23
CA GLY A 134 -24.38 0.15 -22.06
C GLY A 134 -25.63 1.03 -22.09
N PRO A 135 -26.45 0.95 -23.16
CA PRO A 135 -27.52 1.89 -23.47
C PRO A 135 -28.55 2.08 -22.34
#